data_AF-A0A1H1S4M6-F1
#
_entry.id   AF-A0A1H1S4M6-F1
#
_cell.length_a   1.000
_cell.length_b   1.000
_cell.length_c   1.000
_cell.angle_alpha   90.00
_cell.angle_beta   90.00
_cell.angle_gamma   90.00
#
_symmetry.space_group_name_H-M   'P 1'
#
loop_
_entity.id
_entity.type
_entity.pdbx_description
1 polymer ?
#
loop_
_entity_poly.entity_id
_entity_poly.type
_entity_poly.pdbx_seq_one_letter_code
_entity_poly.pdbx_strand_id
1 'polypeptide(L)' 'MLLRGDVEIVGADGAPLPRRRKTIALCRCGSSALMPLCDGTHKLVWKPGRDNARRRAVAADED' A
#
# COMPACT_ATOMS: atom_id res chain seq x y z
N MET A 1 0.39 7.45 1.64
CA MET A 1 1.60 7.44 2.51
C MET A 1 2.79 7.76 1.64
N LEU A 2 3.73 8.60 2.09
CA LEU A 2 4.91 8.95 1.29
C LEU A 2 6.14 8.24 1.85
N LEU A 3 6.87 7.54 0.97
CA LEU A 3 8.17 6.96 1.25
C LEU A 3 9.23 7.78 0.50
N ARG A 4 10.35 8.07 1.16
CA ARG A 4 11.46 8.86 0.62
C ARG A 4 12.77 8.15 0.93
N GLY A 5 13.72 8.27 0.01
CA GLY A 5 15.06 7.73 0.17
C GLY A 5 15.26 6.38 -0.52
N ASP A 6 16.39 5.76 -0.20
CA ASP A 6 16.77 4.48 -0.76
C ASP A 6 16.10 3.36 0.04
N VAL A 7 15.00 2.84 -0.48
CA VAL A 7 14.22 1.78 0.15
C VAL A 7 13.81 0.79 -0.93
N GLU A 8 13.89 -0.51 -0.67
CA GLU A 8 13.31 -1.51 -1.58
C GLU A 8 11.86 -1.79 -1.17
N ILE A 9 10.96 -1.93 -2.13
CA ILE A 9 9.58 -2.31 -1.86
C ILE A 9 9.39 -3.67 -2.50
N VAL A 10 9.01 -4.65 -1.68
CA VAL A 10 8.81 -6.04 -2.11
C VAL A 10 7.32 -6.36 -2.02
N GLY A 11 6.81 -7.02 -3.06
CA GLY A 11 5.45 -7.53 -3.13
C GLY A 11 5.23 -8.71 -2.20
N ALA A 12 3.96 -9.13 -2.05
CA ALA A 12 3.62 -10.29 -1.23
C ALA A 12 4.18 -11.61 -1.80
N ASP A 13 4.46 -11.63 -3.09
CA ASP A 13 5.11 -12.71 -3.84
C ASP A 13 6.64 -12.69 -3.73
N GLY A 14 7.22 -11.73 -3.00
CA GLY A 14 8.66 -11.57 -2.92
C GLY A 14 9.28 -10.81 -4.10
N ALA A 15 8.50 -10.41 -5.11
CA ALA A 15 9.02 -9.68 -6.25
C ALA A 15 9.20 -8.18 -5.93
N PRO A 16 10.31 -7.55 -6.35
CA PRO A 16 10.51 -6.12 -6.14
C PRO A 16 9.54 -5.31 -6.99
N LEU A 17 8.94 -4.29 -6.40
CA LEU A 17 8.11 -3.35 -7.14
C LEU A 17 8.97 -2.46 -8.05
N PRO A 18 8.52 -2.16 -9.28
CA PRO A 18 9.22 -1.25 -10.17
C PRO A 18 9.37 0.15 -9.54
N ARG A 19 10.62 0.57 -9.30
CA ARG A 19 10.93 1.91 -8.82
C ARG A 19 11.60 2.73 -9.92
N ARG A 20 11.02 3.89 -10.23
CA ARG A 20 11.58 4.87 -11.20
C ARG A 20 12.05 6.17 -10.53
N ARG A 21 11.70 6.41 -9.27
CA ARG A 21 11.95 7.67 -8.53
C ARG A 21 12.29 7.39 -7.07
N LYS A 22 13.03 8.31 -6.43
CA LYS A 22 13.43 8.25 -5.00
C LYS A 22 12.28 8.49 -4.01
N THR A 23 11.15 9.00 -4.50
CA THR A 23 9.95 9.25 -3.70
C THR A 23 8.80 8.48 -4.31
N ILE A 24 8.09 7.73 -3.45
CA ILE A 24 6.96 6.89 -3.84
C ILE A 24 5.79 7.18 -2.91
N ALA A 25 4.59 7.23 -3.49
CA ALA A 25 3.36 7.31 -2.72
C ALA A 25 2.69 5.93 -2.70
N LEU A 26 2.51 5.36 -1.51
CA LEU A 26 1.74 4.13 -1.30
C LEU A 26 0.27 4.44 -1.02
N CYS A 27 -0.60 3.66 -1.63
CA CYS A 27 -2.05 3.73 -1.43
C CYS A 27 -2.41 3.29 -0.01
N ARG A 28 -3.26 4.08 0.64
CA ARG A 28 -3.88 3.72 1.93
C ARG A 28 -5.40 3.82 1.93
N CYS A 29 -5.99 4.44 0.91
CA CYS A 29 -7.45 4.54 0.78
C CYS A 29 -8.08 3.29 0.15
N GLY A 30 -7.28 2.42 -0.46
CA GLY A 30 -7.74 1.19 -1.11
C GLY A 30 -8.55 1.41 -2.39
N SER A 31 -8.39 2.55 -3.07
CA SER A 31 -9.15 2.90 -4.28
C SER A 31 -8.27 3.24 -5.48
N SER A 32 -6.95 2.99 -5.41
CA SER A 32 -6.05 3.26 -6.53
C SER A 32 -6.11 2.13 -7.56
N ALA A 33 -6.12 2.49 -8.84
CA ALA A 33 -5.97 1.55 -9.95
C ALA A 33 -4.53 1.04 -10.13
N LEU A 34 -3.55 1.69 -9.49
CA LEU A 34 -2.13 1.34 -9.54
C LEU A 34 -1.65 0.66 -8.25
N MET A 35 -2.53 -0.04 -7.53
CA MET A 35 -2.20 -0.72 -6.28
C MET A 35 -0.90 -1.55 -6.43
N PRO A 36 0.02 -1.45 -5.45
CA PRO A 36 -0.07 -0.77 -4.15
C PRO A 36 0.30 0.73 -4.17
N LEU A 37 0.57 1.32 -5.32
CA LEU A 37 0.93 2.74 -5.46
C LEU A 37 -0.30 3.64 -5.39
N CYS A 38 -0.08 4.91 -5.05
CA CYS A 38 -1.12 5.93 -5.04
C CYS A 38 -1.10 6.71 -6.38
N ASP A 39 -2.24 6.73 -7.06
CA ASP A 39 -2.48 7.48 -8.31
C ASP A 39 -3.21 8.83 -8.11
N GLY A 40 -3.55 9.18 -6.88
CA GLY A 40 -4.28 10.41 -6.57
C GLY A 40 -5.80 10.25 -6.46
N THR A 41 -6.36 9.07 -6.75
CA THR A 41 -7.81 8.79 -6.62
C THR A 41 -8.35 9.10 -5.23
N HIS A 42 -7.51 9.04 -4.19
CA HIS A 42 -7.87 9.43 -2.82
C HIS A 42 -8.39 10.88 -2.67
N LYS A 43 -8.12 11.75 -3.64
CA LYS A 43 -8.64 13.13 -3.65
C LYS A 43 -10.06 13.21 -4.21
N LEU A 44 -10.45 12.23 -5.03
CA LEU A 44 -11.74 12.19 -5.72
C LEU A 44 -12.77 11.38 -4.95
N VAL A 45 -12.32 10.42 -4.15
CA VAL A 45 -13.19 9.57 -3.32
C VAL A 45 -13.22 10.07 -1.88
N TRP A 46 -14.41 10.28 -1.34
CA TRP A 46 -14.58 10.44 0.10
C TRP A 46 -14.55 9.05 0.74
N LYS A 47 -13.47 8.74 1.45
CA LYS A 47 -13.35 7.58 2.33
C LYS A 47 -13.01 8.12 3.72
N PRO A 48 -13.86 7.94 4.74
CA PRO A 48 -13.44 8.23 6.10
C PRO A 48 -12.18 7.41 6.39
N GLY A 49 -11.23 8.01 7.10
CA GLY A 49 -9.92 7.42 7.34
C GLY A 49 -10.10 6.03 7.93
N ARG A 50 -9.68 4.99 7.20
CA ARG A 50 -9.47 3.67 7.80
C ARG A 50 -8.21 3.75 8.63
N ASP A 51 -8.39 4.19 9.87
CA ASP A 51 -7.57 3.80 10.99
C ASP A 51 -7.25 2.30 10.90
N ASN A 52 -6.01 2.01 11.23
CA ASN A 52 -5.33 0.74 11.14
C ASN A 52 -5.99 -0.31 12.04
N ALA A 53 -7.16 -0.82 11.66
CA ALA A 53 -7.77 -2.03 12.17
C ALA A 53 -6.96 -3.26 11.77
N ARG A 54 -5.71 -3.36 12.26
CA ARG A 54 -5.04 -4.65 12.36
C ARG A 54 -5.64 -5.38 13.55
N ARG A 55 -6.51 -6.35 13.28
CA ARG A 55 -6.65 -7.64 14.00
C ARG A 55 -7.88 -8.39 13.45
N ARG A 56 -7.67 -9.27 12.47
CA ARG A 56 -8.36 -10.55 12.24
C ARG A 56 -8.05 -11.06 10.83
N ALA A 57 -7.09 -11.99 10.75
CA ALA A 57 -6.95 -13.07 9.76
C ALA A 57 -5.48 -13.55 9.74
N VAL A 58 -4.95 -13.95 10.90
CA VAL A 58 -3.88 -14.94 11.03
C VAL A 58 -4.31 -15.79 12.21
N ALA A 59 -5.27 -16.68 11.95
CA ALA A 59 -5.78 -17.72 12.84
C ALA A 59 -6.56 -18.71 11.97
N ALA A 60 -5.85 -19.33 11.04
CA ALA A 60 -6.20 -20.54 10.32
C ALA A 60 -4.87 -21.01 9.72
N ASP A 61 -4.56 -22.29 9.86
CA ASP A 61 -3.35 -22.97 9.35
C ASP A 61 -2.10 -22.93 10.24
N GLU A 62 -2.22 -23.48 11.45
CA GLU A 62 -1.15 -24.26 12.10
C GLU A 62 -1.79 -25.54 12.68
N ASP A 63 -1.72 -26.64 11.91
CA ASP A 63 -1.83 -28.04 12.38
C ASP A 63 -0.58 -28.78 11.86
#